data_AF-A0A8S2W7N3-F1
#
_entry.id   AF-A0A8S2W7N3-F1
#
_cell.length_a   1.000
_cell.length_b   1.000
_cell.length_c   1.000
_cell.angle_alpha   90.00
_cell.angle_beta   90.00
_cell.angle_gamma   90.00
#
_symmetry.space_group_name_H-M   'P 1'
#
loop_
_entity.id
_entity.type
_entity.pdbx_description
1 polymer ?
#
loop_
_entity_poly.entity_id
_entity_poly.type
_entity_poly.pdbx_seq_one_letter_code
_entity_poly.pdbx_strand_id
1 'polypeptide(L)'
;MKRQKLQIHRSKFFKSRNLQPPTSIRHTDQSTEQTPIDLISVSEGDITTTTVDVIVVGSSSLFLQLIVFEKGGEVVKAAYENECKKNPELICTPSGQLPCKYIYFIPWLPNVHKTILRQSLVKFVSTAIQKAI
;
A
#
# COMPACT_ATOMS: atom_id res chain seq x y z
N MET A 1 -1.67 -43.94 -37.06
CA MET A 1 -0.83 -42.90 -36.43
C MET A 1 -0.54 -43.31 -35.00
N LYS A 2 0.69 -43.77 -34.71
CA LYS A 2 1.11 -44.34 -33.42
C LYS A 2 2.19 -43.45 -32.79
N ARG A 3 2.02 -43.16 -31.49
CA ARG A 3 2.91 -42.36 -30.63
C ARG A 3 4.26 -43.06 -30.45
N GLN A 4 5.37 -42.34 -30.62
CA GLN A 4 6.69 -42.76 -30.14
C GLN A 4 6.94 -42.18 -28.73
N LYS A 5 7.13 -43.07 -27.76
CA LYS A 5 7.74 -42.77 -26.45
C LYS A 5 9.21 -43.17 -26.56
N LEU A 6 10.14 -42.25 -26.33
CA LEU A 6 11.52 -42.60 -25.99
C LEU A 6 11.60 -42.84 -24.48
N GLN A 7 11.92 -44.08 -24.10
CA GLN A 7 12.67 -44.37 -22.88
C GLN A 7 14.08 -44.76 -23.32
N ILE A 8 15.09 -44.52 -22.48
CA ILE A 8 16.17 -45.48 -22.18
C ILE A 8 17.03 -44.96 -21.00
N HIS A 9 17.05 -45.83 -19.98
CA HIS A 9 18.08 -46.26 -19.05
C HIS A 9 18.81 -45.41 -17.98
N ARG A 10 18.61 -45.96 -16.77
CA ARG A 10 19.34 -45.96 -15.50
C ARG A 10 20.81 -46.43 -15.56
N SER A 11 21.61 -45.90 -14.63
CA SER A 11 22.56 -46.63 -13.76
C SER A 11 22.96 -45.71 -12.60
N LYS A 12 22.49 -45.83 -11.34
CA LYS A 12 22.74 -46.78 -10.23
C LYS A 12 24.17 -46.76 -9.61
N PHE A 13 24.14 -46.70 -8.27
CA PHE A 13 25.15 -47.06 -7.25
C PHE A 13 26.18 -46.01 -6.81
N PHE A 14 25.93 -45.40 -5.64
CA PHE A 14 26.76 -45.59 -4.43
C PHE A 14 25.85 -45.59 -3.19
N LYS A 15 26.11 -46.51 -2.25
CA LYS A 15 25.32 -46.76 -1.03
C LYS A 15 26.32 -47.02 0.11
N SER A 16 25.98 -46.54 1.31
CA SER A 16 26.59 -46.81 2.65
C SER A 16 27.51 -45.67 3.15
N ARG A 17 27.50 -45.21 4.42
CA ARG A 17 26.79 -45.61 5.65
C ARG A 17 26.86 -44.46 6.69
N ASN A 18 25.93 -44.55 7.66
CA ASN A 18 25.69 -43.73 8.85
C ASN A 18 26.89 -43.21 9.64
N LEU A 19 26.73 -42.02 10.26
CA LEU A 19 27.13 -41.64 11.64
C LEU A 19 26.58 -40.22 11.98
N GLN A 20 25.55 -40.13 12.84
CA GLN A 20 25.32 -38.99 13.76
C GLN A 20 26.07 -39.29 15.08
N PRO A 21 26.32 -38.37 16.06
CA PRO A 21 25.74 -37.04 16.38
C PRO A 21 26.87 -35.99 16.67
N PRO A 22 26.74 -34.76 17.27
CA PRO A 22 25.68 -34.21 18.14
C PRO A 22 25.20 -32.77 17.87
N THR A 23 24.15 -32.43 18.61
CA THR A 23 23.44 -31.15 18.74
C THR A 23 24.39 -29.97 18.94
N SER A 24 24.31 -28.96 18.08
CA SER A 24 24.85 -27.62 18.36
C SER A 24 23.72 -26.61 18.19
N ILE A 25 23.19 -26.17 19.33
CA ILE A 25 22.39 -24.96 19.44
C ILE A 25 23.33 -23.81 19.11
N ARG A 26 23.24 -23.27 17.88
CA ARG A 26 23.78 -21.95 17.58
C ARG A 26 22.66 -20.93 17.72
N HIS A 27 22.56 -20.38 18.94
CA HIS A 27 22.17 -18.98 19.10
C HIS A 27 23.31 -18.14 18.55
N THR A 28 23.15 -17.54 17.37
CA THR A 28 23.91 -16.33 17.03
C THR A 28 23.11 -15.55 16.00
N ASP A 29 22.48 -14.52 16.54
CA ASP A 29 22.20 -13.22 15.95
C ASP A 29 21.22 -13.20 14.77
N GLN A 30 19.96 -12.97 15.13
CA GLN A 30 19.19 -11.91 14.49
C GLN A 30 20.05 -10.66 14.44
N SER A 31 20.88 -10.54 13.40
CA SER A 31 21.17 -9.24 12.85
C SER A 31 19.86 -8.80 12.22
N THR A 32 19.02 -8.19 13.05
CA THR A 32 18.07 -7.20 12.57
C THR A 32 18.96 -6.12 11.97
N GLU A 33 19.35 -6.30 10.71
CA GLU A 33 19.63 -5.16 9.85
C GLU A 33 18.36 -4.34 9.93
N GLN A 34 18.35 -3.37 10.84
CA GLN A 34 17.49 -2.22 10.74
C GLN A 34 17.94 -1.54 9.45
N THR A 35 17.35 -2.01 8.35
CA THR A 35 17.27 -1.26 7.12
C THR A 35 16.88 0.15 7.52
N PRO A 36 17.52 1.20 6.97
CA PRO A 36 17.04 2.55 7.18
C PRO A 36 15.52 2.54 6.98
N ILE A 37 14.80 3.05 7.99
CA ILE A 37 13.34 3.18 7.87
C ILE A 37 13.14 4.19 6.75
N ASP A 38 12.92 3.69 5.55
CA ASP A 38 12.59 4.52 4.40
C ASP A 38 11.22 5.13 4.67
N LEU A 39 11.23 6.35 5.22
CA LEU A 39 10.03 7.11 5.56
C LEU A 39 9.20 7.47 4.32
N ILE A 40 9.82 7.44 3.14
CA ILE A 40 9.22 7.75 1.86
C ILE A 40 9.64 6.67 0.87
N SER A 41 8.68 6.00 0.26
CA SER A 41 8.90 5.05 -0.82
C SER A 41 8.02 5.40 -2.02
N VAL A 42 8.50 5.03 -3.21
CA VAL A 42 7.73 5.13 -4.46
C VAL A 42 7.48 3.72 -4.94
N SER A 43 6.22 3.36 -5.12
CA SER A 43 5.80 2.06 -5.62
C SER A 43 4.80 2.22 -6.76
N GLU A 44 4.82 1.26 -7.68
CA GLU A 44 3.77 1.11 -8.69
C GLU A 44 2.73 0.12 -8.17
N GLY A 45 1.45 0.46 -8.29
CA GLY A 45 0.38 -0.41 -7.81
C GLY A 45 -1.01 0.22 -7.87
N ASP A 46 -1.99 -0.57 -7.45
CA ASP A 46 -3.38 -0.16 -7.33
C ASP A 46 -3.65 0.38 -5.92
N ILE A 47 -3.91 1.69 -5.85
CA ILE A 47 -4.20 2.40 -4.60
C ILE A 47 -5.41 1.84 -3.85
N THR A 48 -6.31 1.13 -4.56
CA THR A 48 -7.54 0.57 -3.98
C THR A 48 -7.35 -0.78 -3.30
N THR A 49 -6.22 -1.45 -3.56
CA THR A 49 -5.88 -2.73 -2.94
C THR A 49 -4.73 -2.61 -1.93
N THR A 50 -4.10 -1.44 -1.87
CA THR A 50 -2.94 -1.19 -1.00
C THR A 50 -3.39 -1.01 0.44
N THR A 51 -2.80 -1.78 1.37
CA THR A 51 -3.07 -1.65 2.81
C THR A 51 -2.24 -0.52 3.40
N VAL A 52 -2.86 0.64 3.56
CA VAL A 52 -2.26 1.83 4.20
C VAL A 52 -3.25 2.42 5.19
N ASP A 53 -2.76 3.16 6.19
CA ASP A 53 -3.67 3.85 7.11
C ASP A 53 -4.48 4.93 6.39
N VAL A 54 -3.86 5.64 5.45
CA VAL A 54 -4.45 6.81 4.81
C VAL A 54 -4.16 6.83 3.32
N ILE A 55 -5.21 7.05 2.52
CA ILE A 55 -5.11 7.36 1.10
C ILE A 55 -5.27 8.87 0.92
N VAL A 56 -4.39 9.48 0.11
CA VAL A 56 -4.47 10.91 -0.23
C VAL A 56 -4.69 11.07 -1.73
N VAL A 57 -5.75 11.78 -2.10
CA VAL A 57 -6.15 12.00 -3.50
C VAL A 57 -6.08 13.49 -3.80
N GLY A 58 -5.35 13.86 -4.85
CA GLY A 58 -5.43 15.22 -5.40
C GLY A 58 -6.79 15.41 -6.08
N SER A 59 -7.56 16.40 -5.68
CA SER A 59 -8.92 16.60 -6.20
C SER A 59 -8.99 17.02 -7.67
N SER A 60 -7.88 17.50 -8.25
CA SER A 60 -7.77 17.72 -9.70
C SER A 60 -7.84 16.44 -10.50
N SER A 61 -7.48 15.30 -9.90
CA SER A 61 -7.52 14.02 -10.59
C SER A 61 -8.93 13.43 -10.49
N LEU A 62 -9.80 13.84 -11.41
CA LEU A 62 -11.15 13.26 -11.55
C LEU A 62 -11.09 11.73 -11.69
N PHE A 63 -10.08 11.21 -12.39
CA PHE A 63 -9.87 9.77 -12.54
C PHE A 63 -9.67 9.07 -11.19
N LEU A 64 -8.75 9.57 -10.36
CA LEU A 64 -8.49 8.98 -9.04
C LEU A 64 -9.69 9.15 -8.10
N GLN A 65 -10.40 10.28 -8.17
CA GLN A 65 -11.62 10.48 -7.39
C GLN A 65 -12.70 9.46 -7.74
N LEU A 66 -12.97 9.25 -9.04
CA LEU A 66 -13.98 8.30 -9.49
C LEU A 66 -13.65 6.88 -9.06
N ILE A 67 -12.39 6.45 -9.19
CA ILE A 67 -11.93 5.13 -8.74
C ILE A 67 -12.15 4.95 -7.24
N VAL A 68 -11.79 5.96 -6.44
CA VAL A 68 -11.96 5.92 -4.99
C VAL A 68 -13.44 5.90 -4.59
N PHE A 69 -14.32 6.61 -5.30
CA PHE A 69 -15.76 6.53 -5.06
C PHE A 69 -16.36 5.19 -5.47
N GLU A 70 -15.94 4.64 -6.61
CA GLU A 70 -16.40 3.33 -7.08
C GLU A 70 -16.01 2.22 -6.10
N LYS A 71 -14.73 2.19 -5.70
CA LYS A 71 -14.19 1.15 -4.82
C LYS A 71 -14.49 1.38 -3.35
N GLY A 72 -14.59 2.63 -2.92
CA GLY A 72 -14.99 2.99 -1.54
C GLY A 72 -16.49 2.85 -1.30
N GLY A 73 -17.30 2.94 -2.36
CA GLY A 73 -18.76 2.87 -2.33
C GLY A 73 -19.43 4.21 -2.01
N GLU A 74 -20.76 4.19 -2.00
CA GLU A 74 -21.59 5.40 -1.89
C GLU A 74 -21.34 6.20 -0.59
N VAL A 75 -20.92 5.52 0.49
CA VAL A 75 -20.59 6.17 1.78
C VAL A 75 -19.46 7.19 1.61
N VAL A 76 -18.43 6.85 0.82
CA VAL A 76 -17.28 7.74 0.57
C VAL A 76 -17.72 8.94 -0.26
N LYS A 77 -18.49 8.69 -1.32
CA LYS A 77 -18.99 9.74 -2.21
C LYS A 77 -19.92 10.72 -1.48
N ALA A 78 -20.89 10.22 -0.72
CA ALA A 78 -21.80 11.05 0.05
C ALA A 78 -21.06 11.87 1.13
N ALA A 79 -20.08 11.27 1.81
CA ALA A 79 -19.24 11.99 2.77
C ALA A 79 -18.42 13.10 2.09
N TYR A 80 -17.84 12.80 0.93
CA TYR A 80 -17.11 13.80 0.13
C TYR A 80 -18.00 14.97 -0.26
N GLU A 81 -19.17 14.71 -0.84
CA GLU A 81 -20.10 15.77 -1.28
C GLU A 81 -20.60 16.63 -0.10
N ASN A 82 -20.77 16.03 1.07
CA ASN A 82 -21.22 16.75 2.26
C ASN A 82 -20.10 17.61 2.87
N GLU A 83 -18.87 17.09 2.94
CA GLU A 83 -17.72 17.81 3.47
C GLU A 83 -17.22 18.89 2.50
N CYS A 84 -17.32 18.66 1.18
CA CYS A 84 -16.98 19.65 0.16
C CYS A 84 -17.80 20.95 0.30
N LYS A 85 -19.01 20.87 0.86
CA LYS A 85 -19.85 22.05 1.14
C LYS A 85 -19.42 22.80 2.40
N LYS A 86 -18.75 22.14 3.34
CA LYS A 86 -18.35 22.71 4.64
C LYS A 86 -16.93 23.25 4.64
N ASN A 87 -15.99 22.46 4.11
CA ASN A 87 -14.56 22.75 4.17
C ASN A 87 -13.88 22.33 2.86
N PRO A 88 -13.75 23.25 1.90
CA PRO A 88 -13.17 22.93 0.59
C PRO A 88 -11.65 22.73 0.64
N GLU A 89 -10.97 23.04 1.75
CA GLU A 89 -9.50 23.07 1.82
C GLU A 89 -8.84 21.70 2.06
N LEU A 90 -9.55 20.80 2.74
CA LEU A 90 -9.10 19.44 3.03
C LEU A 90 -10.32 18.62 3.43
N ILE A 91 -10.71 17.69 2.56
CA ILE A 91 -11.89 16.85 2.78
C ILE A 91 -11.42 15.52 3.33
N CYS A 92 -11.95 15.10 4.48
CA CYS A 92 -11.67 13.82 5.10
C CYS A 92 -12.93 12.96 5.04
N THR A 93 -12.82 11.75 4.50
CA THR A 93 -13.93 10.80 4.44
C THR A 93 -13.55 9.50 5.14
N PRO A 94 -14.54 8.68 5.55
CA PRO A 94 -14.29 7.28 5.88
C PRO A 94 -13.72 6.52 4.67
N SER A 95 -13.14 5.34 4.92
CA SER A 95 -12.60 4.46 3.88
C SER A 95 -13.67 3.68 3.10
N GLY A 96 -14.85 3.48 3.69
CA GLY A 96 -15.90 2.67 3.09
C GLY A 96 -15.45 1.21 2.94
N GLN A 97 -15.34 0.72 1.70
CA GLN A 97 -14.89 -0.64 1.40
C GLN A 97 -13.37 -0.74 1.10
N LEU A 98 -12.65 0.38 1.10
CA LEU A 98 -11.21 0.40 0.83
C LEU A 98 -10.40 -0.10 2.04
N PRO A 99 -9.26 -0.77 1.82
CA PRO A 99 -8.39 -1.31 2.87
C PRO A 99 -7.52 -0.22 3.53
N CYS A 100 -8.13 0.90 3.91
CA CYS A 100 -7.51 1.99 4.66
C CYS A 100 -8.41 2.45 5.80
N LYS A 101 -7.91 3.34 6.69
CA LYS A 101 -8.72 3.92 7.76
C LYS A 101 -9.44 5.18 7.31
N TYR A 102 -8.74 6.05 6.57
CA TYR A 102 -9.26 7.32 6.10
C TYR A 102 -8.82 7.64 4.68
N ILE A 103 -9.58 8.53 4.05
CA ILE A 103 -9.24 9.09 2.74
C ILE A 103 -9.27 10.61 2.86
N TYR A 104 -8.22 11.26 2.35
CA TYR A 104 -8.12 12.70 2.28
C TYR A 104 -8.11 13.17 0.84
N PHE A 105 -8.96 14.14 0.53
CA PHE A 105 -8.94 14.82 -0.75
C PHE A 105 -8.33 16.21 -0.58
N ILE A 106 -7.20 16.43 -1.25
CA ILE A 106 -6.49 17.69 -1.23
C ILE A 106 -6.90 18.51 -2.46
N PRO A 107 -7.48 19.70 -2.29
CA PRO A 107 -7.74 20.62 -3.37
C PRO A 107 -6.43 21.04 -4.02
N TRP A 108 -6.13 20.46 -5.17
CA TRP A 108 -5.01 20.88 -5.98
C TRP A 108 -5.51 21.18 -7.37
N LEU A 109 -5.25 22.39 -7.86
CA LEU A 109 -5.49 22.80 -9.23
C LEU A 109 -4.12 23.12 -9.84
N PRO A 110 -3.80 22.65 -11.05
CA PRO A 110 -2.48 22.82 -11.66
C PRO A 110 -2.10 24.29 -11.90
N ASN A 111 -3.10 25.19 -11.95
CA ASN A 111 -2.91 26.64 -12.11
C ASN A 111 -2.96 27.43 -10.78
N VAL A 112 -3.10 26.75 -9.64
CA VAL A 112 -3.16 27.38 -8.33
C VAL A 112 -1.76 27.44 -7.71
N HIS A 113 -1.45 28.58 -7.08
CA HIS A 113 -0.15 28.86 -6.47
C HIS A 113 0.38 27.69 -5.63
N LYS A 114 1.65 27.32 -5.85
CA LYS A 114 2.39 26.30 -5.07
C LYS A 114 2.23 26.45 -3.55
N THR A 115 1.98 27.67 -3.08
CA THR A 115 1.69 28.01 -1.68
C THR A 115 0.48 27.29 -1.12
N ILE A 116 -0.62 27.18 -1.86
CA ILE A 116 -1.87 26.53 -1.40
C ILE A 116 -1.66 25.02 -1.26
N LEU A 117 -1.02 24.39 -2.25
CA LEU A 117 -0.66 22.97 -2.14
C LEU A 117 0.20 22.71 -0.90
N ARG A 118 1.21 23.56 -0.66
CA ARG A 118 2.09 23.43 0.51
C ARG A 118 1.28 23.56 1.81
N GLN A 119 0.37 24.53 1.91
CA GLN A 119 -0.49 24.70 3.08
C GLN A 119 -1.41 23.50 3.30
N SER A 120 -2.05 22.99 2.24
CA SER A 120 -2.90 21.80 2.34
C SER A 120 -2.12 20.55 2.75
N LEU A 121 -0.90 20.36 2.24
CA LEU A 121 -0.03 19.25 2.66
C LEU A 121 0.39 19.36 4.13
N VAL A 122 0.77 20.57 4.59
CA VAL A 122 1.10 20.80 6.01
C VAL A 122 -0.10 20.52 6.91
N LYS A 123 -1.29 21.03 6.53
CA LYS A 123 -2.54 20.78 7.25
C LYS A 123 -2.89 19.30 7.27
N PHE A 124 -2.71 18.60 6.15
CA PHE A 124 -2.89 17.15 6.05
C PHE A 124 -1.99 16.41 7.03
N VAL A 125 -0.66 16.61 6.96
CA VAL A 125 0.30 15.92 7.82
C VAL A 125 -0.01 16.19 9.30
N SER A 126 -0.27 17.44 9.67
CA SER A 126 -0.66 17.78 11.04
C SER A 126 -1.93 17.05 11.49
N THR A 127 -2.95 16.97 10.63
CA THR A 127 -4.22 16.31 10.95
C THR A 127 -4.05 14.80 11.04
N ALA A 128 -3.30 14.20 10.11
CA ALA A 128 -3.06 12.77 10.06
C ALA A 128 -2.28 12.30 11.30
N ILE A 129 -1.26 13.05 11.72
CA ILE A 129 -0.52 12.77 12.95
C ILE A 129 -1.44 12.89 14.17
N GLN A 130 -2.25 13.95 14.27
CA GLN A 130 -3.17 14.14 15.40
C GLN A 130 -4.23 13.04 15.51
N LYS A 131 -4.66 12.44 14.40
CA LYS A 131 -5.63 11.34 14.40
C LYS A 131 -5.00 9.96 14.58
N ALA A 132 -3.67 9.86 14.42
CA ALA A 132 -2.93 8.62 14.60
C ALA A 132 -2.46 8.39 16.06
N ILE A 133 -2.45 9.47 16.87
CA ILE A 133 -2.21 9.47 18.32
C ILE A 133 -3.56 9.39 19.04
#